data_AF-A0A7U6KSF4-F1
#
_entry.id   AF-A0A7U6KSF4-F1
#
_cell.length_a   1.000
_cell.length_b   1.000
_cell.length_c   1.000
_cell.angle_alpha   90.00
_cell.angle_beta   90.00
_cell.angle_gamma   90.00
#
_symmetry.space_group_name_H-M   'P 1'
#
loop_
_entity.id
_entity.type
_entity.pdbx_description
1 polymer ?
#
loop_
_entity_poly.entity_id
_entity_poly.type
_entity_poly.pdbx_seq_one_letter_code
_entity_poly.pdbx_strand_id
1 'polypeptide(L)'
;MQAGEYNIQDGDIILNQGRQVQTISVSNTGDRPIQIGSHYHFYEVNDALSFNREQTRGYRLNIISGTAVRFEPGQSREVELVAYAGKQEVYGFAGRVMGAVQPDKTDEKQLATSQKRVSRQIYAEHFGPTTGDKVRLADTELWLQVEADLTSHKDTAIDQANTSQSDEGTSHTTEIKGEEVKFGGGKVIRDGMGQGQLLGAEVADTVITNALVVDYTGIYKADIGIKNGRISAIGKAGNPDIQPAIDIPIGGETEIIAGEGKILTAGGVDSHIHFIAPQQCETALMSGVTTMLGGGTGPAQGTLATTCTPGAYHIASMLQSTDSIPYEYWAIG
;
A
#
# COMPACT_ATOMS: atom_id res chain seq x y z
N MET A 1 -15.22 -8.25 25.09
CA MET A 1 -14.10 -7.55 24.44
C MET A 1 -13.68 -8.36 23.24
N GLN A 2 -13.55 -7.75 22.07
CA GLN A 2 -13.10 -8.46 20.88
C GLN A 2 -11.63 -8.13 20.63
N ALA A 3 -10.81 -9.17 20.50
CA ALA A 3 -9.39 -8.98 20.27
C ALA A 3 -9.14 -8.36 18.88
N GLY A 4 -8.25 -7.36 18.82
CA GLY A 4 -7.90 -6.70 17.56
C GLY A 4 -9.02 -5.86 16.93
N GLU A 5 -10.07 -5.51 17.70
CA GLU A 5 -11.22 -4.78 17.16
C GLU A 5 -10.86 -3.37 16.70
N TYR A 6 -11.56 -2.91 15.65
CA TYR A 6 -11.47 -1.55 15.18
C TYR A 6 -12.50 -0.66 15.90
N ASN A 7 -12.09 0.57 16.20
CA ASN A 7 -12.97 1.67 16.54
C ASN A 7 -12.78 2.74 15.45
N ILE A 8 -13.61 2.63 14.42
CA ILE A 8 -13.58 3.46 13.22
C ILE A 8 -14.42 4.71 13.46
N GLN A 9 -13.91 5.88 13.07
CA GLN A 9 -14.69 7.11 13.16
C GLN A 9 -15.90 7.06 12.22
N ASP A 10 -16.99 7.70 12.63
CA ASP A 10 -18.16 7.84 11.77
C ASP A 10 -17.87 8.73 10.55
N GLY A 11 -18.64 8.52 9.48
CA GLY A 11 -18.63 9.35 8.28
C GLY A 11 -18.11 8.67 7.03
N ASP A 12 -17.98 9.47 5.98
CA ASP A 12 -17.62 9.04 4.63
C ASP A 12 -16.29 9.65 4.19
N ILE A 13 -15.56 8.88 3.40
CA ILE A 13 -14.37 9.30 2.66
C ILE A 13 -14.77 9.57 1.22
N ILE A 14 -14.38 10.74 0.70
CA ILE A 14 -14.51 11.05 -0.73
C ILE A 14 -13.33 10.44 -1.47
N LEU A 15 -13.62 9.53 -2.39
CA LEU A 15 -12.63 8.93 -3.27
C LEU A 15 -12.34 9.87 -4.43
N ASN A 16 -11.06 9.97 -4.78
CA ASN A 16 -10.57 10.62 -5.99
C ASN A 16 -10.98 12.10 -6.07
N GLN A 17 -11.14 12.74 -4.91
CA GLN A 17 -11.67 14.09 -4.78
C GLN A 17 -10.93 15.07 -5.68
N GLY A 18 -11.70 15.97 -6.32
CA GLY A 18 -11.18 17.00 -7.20
C GLY A 18 -10.71 16.51 -8.58
N ARG A 19 -10.67 15.20 -8.84
CA ARG A 19 -10.34 14.68 -10.17
C ARG A 19 -11.55 14.70 -11.09
N GLN A 20 -11.31 15.03 -12.36
CA GLN A 20 -12.31 15.06 -13.43
C GLN A 20 -13.00 13.70 -13.55
N VAL A 21 -14.33 13.73 -13.60
CA VAL A 21 -15.18 12.57 -13.83
C VAL A 21 -16.08 12.75 -15.04
N GLN A 22 -16.52 11.63 -15.58
CA GLN A 22 -17.53 11.58 -16.63
C GLN A 22 -18.36 10.30 -16.50
N THR A 23 -19.62 10.36 -16.92
CA THR A 23 -20.50 9.20 -16.96
C THR A 23 -20.65 8.71 -18.38
N ILE A 24 -20.48 7.40 -18.57
CA ILE A 24 -20.67 6.74 -19.86
C ILE A 24 -21.66 5.60 -19.74
N SER A 25 -22.49 5.42 -20.77
CA SER A 25 -23.35 4.25 -20.90
C SER A 25 -22.60 3.13 -21.60
N VAL A 26 -22.55 1.96 -20.98
CA VAL A 26 -21.77 0.81 -21.44
C VAL A 26 -22.71 -0.39 -21.57
N SER A 27 -22.66 -1.05 -22.73
CA SER A 27 -23.47 -2.24 -23.04
C SER A 27 -22.60 -3.43 -23.38
N ASN A 28 -22.84 -4.60 -22.78
CA ASN A 28 -22.17 -5.84 -23.17
C ASN A 28 -22.93 -6.52 -24.31
N THR A 29 -22.37 -6.43 -25.52
CA THR A 29 -22.90 -7.06 -26.75
C THR A 29 -22.35 -8.46 -26.97
N GLY A 30 -21.50 -8.96 -26.07
CA GLY A 30 -20.93 -10.30 -26.12
C GLY A 30 -21.85 -11.38 -25.54
N ASP A 31 -21.37 -12.62 -25.62
CA ASP A 31 -22.04 -13.83 -25.13
C ASP A 31 -21.55 -14.28 -23.74
N ARG A 32 -20.59 -13.56 -23.15
CA ARG A 32 -19.94 -13.89 -21.88
C ARG A 32 -19.88 -12.68 -20.95
N PRO A 33 -19.84 -12.91 -19.62
CA PRO A 33 -19.70 -11.84 -18.66
C PRO A 33 -18.31 -11.18 -18.75
N ILE A 34 -18.28 -9.86 -18.57
CA ILE A 34 -17.06 -9.05 -18.60
C ILE A 34 -16.95 -8.28 -17.29
N GLN A 35 -15.77 -8.32 -16.66
CA GLN A 35 -15.52 -7.63 -15.40
C GLN A 35 -14.29 -6.73 -15.52
N ILE A 36 -14.45 -5.47 -15.12
CA ILE A 36 -13.46 -4.40 -15.29
C ILE A 36 -13.03 -3.92 -13.91
N GLY A 37 -11.72 -3.98 -13.63
CA GLY A 37 -11.14 -3.55 -12.36
C GLY A 37 -11.01 -2.02 -12.27
N SER A 38 -11.01 -1.51 -11.03
CA SER A 38 -10.94 -0.07 -10.70
C SER A 38 -9.89 0.74 -11.46
N HIS A 39 -8.69 0.19 -11.66
CA HIS A 39 -7.55 0.90 -12.25
C HIS A 39 -7.26 0.52 -13.72
N TYR A 40 -8.12 -0.30 -14.32
CA TYR A 40 -7.97 -0.68 -15.72
C TYR A 40 -8.26 0.52 -16.63
N HIS A 41 -7.44 0.73 -17.66
CA HIS A 41 -7.64 1.84 -18.59
C HIS A 41 -8.91 1.58 -19.40
N PHE A 42 -9.93 2.43 -19.22
CA PHE A 42 -11.26 2.12 -19.71
C PHE A 42 -11.34 2.09 -21.24
N TYR A 43 -10.42 2.76 -21.94
CA TYR A 43 -10.30 2.67 -23.40
C TYR A 43 -9.93 1.26 -23.89
N GLU A 44 -9.15 0.53 -23.09
CA GLU A 44 -8.55 -0.75 -23.44
C GLU A 44 -9.46 -1.95 -23.11
N VAL A 45 -10.66 -1.71 -22.58
CA VAL A 45 -11.57 -2.79 -22.17
C VAL A 45 -12.07 -3.57 -23.40
N ASN A 46 -12.52 -4.80 -23.14
CA ASN A 46 -12.94 -5.77 -24.16
C ASN A 46 -13.86 -5.17 -25.25
N ASP A 47 -13.65 -5.58 -26.50
CA ASP A 47 -14.40 -5.09 -27.68
C ASP A 47 -15.88 -5.46 -27.69
N ALA A 48 -16.28 -6.48 -26.93
CA ALA A 48 -17.67 -6.82 -26.72
C ALA A 48 -18.42 -5.79 -25.85
N LEU A 49 -17.74 -4.79 -25.30
CA LEU A 49 -18.37 -3.64 -24.64
C LEU A 49 -18.54 -2.49 -25.65
N SER A 50 -19.79 -2.11 -25.87
CA SER A 50 -20.20 -0.99 -26.71
C SER A 50 -20.39 0.29 -25.89
N PHE A 51 -19.63 1.32 -26.23
CA PHE A 51 -19.64 2.68 -25.67
C PHE A 51 -18.80 3.61 -26.57
N ASN A 52 -18.82 4.93 -26.32
CA ASN A 52 -17.93 5.86 -27.03
C ASN A 52 -16.51 5.76 -26.47
N ARG A 53 -15.64 5.03 -27.17
CA ARG A 53 -14.30 4.68 -26.69
C ARG A 53 -13.35 5.87 -26.64
N GLU A 54 -13.40 6.78 -27.59
CA GLU A 54 -12.50 7.95 -27.63
C GLU A 54 -12.67 8.83 -26.40
N GLN A 55 -13.89 8.97 -25.88
CA GLN A 55 -14.16 9.74 -24.66
C GLN A 55 -13.47 9.16 -23.42
N THR A 56 -13.13 7.87 -23.39
CA THR A 56 -12.61 7.19 -22.19
C THR A 56 -11.08 7.12 -22.15
N ARG A 57 -10.40 7.73 -23.12
CA ARG A 57 -8.94 7.83 -23.14
C ARG A 57 -8.44 8.64 -21.93
N GLY A 58 -7.51 8.07 -21.16
CA GLY A 58 -7.06 8.67 -19.90
C GLY A 58 -7.98 8.49 -18.69
N TYR A 59 -8.99 7.61 -18.77
CA TYR A 59 -9.93 7.38 -17.68
C TYR A 59 -9.95 5.93 -17.17
N ARG A 60 -10.32 5.77 -15.90
CA ARG A 60 -10.56 4.50 -15.21
C ARG A 60 -11.88 4.54 -14.43
N LEU A 61 -12.36 3.42 -13.89
CA LEU A 61 -13.59 3.40 -13.10
C LEU A 61 -13.44 4.20 -11.79
N ASN A 62 -14.44 5.03 -11.46
CA ASN A 62 -14.51 5.77 -10.20
C ASN A 62 -15.15 4.92 -9.08
N ILE A 63 -14.44 3.89 -8.65
CA ILE A 63 -14.87 2.94 -7.62
C ILE A 63 -13.75 2.71 -6.60
N ILE A 64 -14.05 1.99 -5.52
CA ILE A 64 -13.07 1.62 -4.49
C ILE A 64 -11.90 0.86 -5.13
N SER A 65 -10.67 1.22 -4.77
CA SER A 65 -9.44 0.60 -5.28
C SER A 65 -9.46 -0.91 -5.07
N GLY A 66 -9.13 -1.66 -6.12
CA GLY A 66 -9.12 -3.12 -6.10
C GLY A 66 -10.49 -3.79 -6.27
N THR A 67 -11.59 -3.03 -6.38
CA THR A 67 -12.91 -3.57 -6.75
C THR A 67 -13.13 -3.55 -8.27
N ALA A 68 -14.26 -4.08 -8.74
CA ALA A 68 -14.58 -4.19 -10.16
C ALA A 68 -16.08 -4.01 -10.45
N VAL A 69 -16.40 -3.62 -11.68
CA VAL A 69 -17.77 -3.61 -12.21
C VAL A 69 -17.92 -4.77 -13.19
N ARG A 70 -19.03 -5.51 -13.04
CA ARG A 70 -19.37 -6.67 -13.87
C ARG A 70 -20.55 -6.34 -14.79
N PHE A 71 -20.43 -6.80 -16.04
CA PHE A 71 -21.43 -6.68 -17.08
C PHE A 71 -21.82 -8.08 -17.57
N GLU A 72 -23.05 -8.49 -17.31
CA GLU A 72 -23.62 -9.71 -17.89
C GLU A 72 -23.95 -9.52 -19.38
N PRO A 73 -24.02 -10.60 -20.19
CA PRO A 73 -24.43 -10.53 -21.59
C PRO A 73 -25.75 -9.76 -21.78
N GLY A 74 -25.77 -8.79 -22.69
CA GLY A 74 -26.93 -7.93 -22.98
C GLY A 74 -27.18 -6.82 -21.95
N GLN A 75 -26.43 -6.78 -20.84
CA GLN A 75 -26.60 -5.75 -19.82
C GLN A 75 -26.09 -4.40 -20.30
N SER A 76 -26.88 -3.36 -20.09
CA SER A 76 -26.47 -1.97 -20.27
C SER A 76 -26.52 -1.23 -18.94
N ARG A 77 -25.49 -0.44 -18.62
CA ARG A 77 -25.40 0.30 -17.37
C ARG A 77 -24.53 1.54 -17.54
N GLU A 78 -24.88 2.60 -16.81
CA GLU A 78 -24.01 3.76 -16.66
C GLU A 78 -22.93 3.54 -15.61
N VAL A 79 -21.69 3.91 -15.97
CA VAL A 79 -20.56 3.90 -15.05
C VAL A 79 -19.92 5.29 -15.01
N GLU A 80 -19.50 5.68 -13.82
CA GLU A 80 -18.71 6.89 -13.62
C GLU A 80 -17.23 6.53 -13.76
N LEU A 81 -16.54 7.29 -14.59
CA LEU A 81 -15.11 7.22 -14.79
C LEU A 81 -14.42 8.43 -14.15
N VAL A 82 -13.18 8.25 -13.73
CA VAL A 82 -12.30 9.29 -13.21
C VAL A 82 -11.00 9.33 -14.02
N ALA A 83 -10.49 10.52 -14.27
CA ALA A 83 -9.24 10.71 -15.00
C ALA A 83 -8.05 10.12 -14.23
N TYR A 84 -7.10 9.55 -14.96
CA TYR A 84 -5.78 9.22 -14.42
C TYR A 84 -5.07 10.49 -13.93
N ALA A 85 -4.23 10.32 -12.94
CA ALA A 85 -3.34 11.36 -12.43
C ALA A 85 -1.89 11.02 -12.83
N GLY A 86 -0.91 11.52 -12.07
CA GLY A 86 0.50 11.27 -12.37
C GLY A 86 0.91 11.89 -13.71
N LYS A 87 1.76 11.21 -14.48
CA LYS A 87 2.18 11.67 -15.82
C LYS A 87 1.09 11.54 -16.88
N GLN A 88 0.02 10.81 -16.59
CA GLN A 88 -1.03 10.43 -17.52
C GLN A 88 -0.44 9.72 -18.75
N GLU A 89 0.37 8.69 -18.51
CA GLU A 89 0.90 7.81 -19.54
C GLU A 89 0.36 6.39 -19.34
N VAL A 90 -0.06 5.75 -20.42
CA VAL A 90 -0.62 4.39 -20.40
C VAL A 90 0.24 3.47 -21.23
N TYR A 91 0.53 2.29 -20.67
CA TYR A 91 1.27 1.22 -21.33
C TYR A 91 0.64 -0.14 -21.00
N GLY A 92 0.81 -1.13 -21.87
CA GLY A 92 0.33 -2.50 -21.65
C GLY A 92 -1.06 -2.76 -22.23
N PHE A 93 -1.89 -3.50 -21.50
CA PHE A 93 -3.27 -3.83 -21.92
C PHE A 93 -3.36 -4.56 -23.27
N ALA A 94 -4.19 -4.08 -24.22
CA ALA A 94 -4.23 -4.56 -25.59
C ALA A 94 -3.35 -3.73 -26.55
N GLY A 95 -2.53 -2.81 -26.01
CA GLY A 95 -1.57 -2.01 -26.75
C GLY A 95 -2.19 -0.99 -27.72
N ARG A 96 -3.44 -0.58 -27.52
CA ARG A 96 -4.11 0.41 -28.37
C ARG A 96 -3.65 1.82 -28.04
N VAL A 97 -3.29 2.03 -26.79
CA VAL A 97 -2.72 3.25 -26.24
C VAL A 97 -1.38 2.91 -25.60
N MET A 98 -0.32 3.56 -26.08
CA MET A 98 1.06 3.37 -25.61
C MET A 98 1.74 4.74 -25.53
N GLY A 99 1.55 5.42 -24.40
CA GLY A 99 2.10 6.75 -24.12
C GLY A 99 1.07 7.72 -23.54
N ALA A 100 1.28 9.01 -23.77
CA ALA A 100 0.50 10.08 -23.16
C ALA A 100 -1.01 9.99 -23.48
N VAL A 101 -1.81 10.16 -22.44
CA VAL A 101 -3.26 10.24 -22.46
C VAL A 101 -3.69 11.55 -21.80
N GLN A 102 -3.76 12.63 -22.57
CA GLN A 102 -4.36 13.84 -22.04
C GLN A 102 -5.88 13.67 -22.02
N PRO A 103 -6.56 13.75 -20.86
CA PRO A 103 -7.99 13.95 -20.86
C PRO A 103 -8.28 15.23 -21.65
N ASP A 104 -9.28 15.17 -22.53
CA ASP A 104 -9.61 16.25 -23.47
C ASP A 104 -9.69 17.60 -22.73
N LYS A 105 -8.78 18.55 -23.07
CA LYS A 105 -8.78 19.93 -22.55
C LYS A 105 -9.75 20.84 -23.31
N THR A 106 -10.59 20.26 -24.16
CA THR A 106 -11.24 20.97 -25.27
C THR A 106 -12.51 21.73 -24.91
N ASP A 107 -12.89 21.83 -23.64
CA ASP A 107 -13.84 22.86 -23.18
C ASP A 107 -13.59 23.14 -21.70
N GLU A 108 -13.17 24.37 -21.35
CA GLU A 108 -13.15 24.92 -19.98
C GLU A 108 -14.58 25.10 -19.40
N LYS A 109 -15.53 24.23 -19.76
CA LYS A 109 -16.83 24.13 -19.11
C LYS A 109 -16.66 23.24 -17.89
N GLN A 110 -16.72 23.84 -16.70
CA GLN A 110 -16.84 23.19 -15.37
C GLN A 110 -16.94 21.66 -15.43
N LEU A 111 -15.79 21.01 -15.58
CA LEU A 111 -15.73 19.56 -15.61
C LEU A 111 -16.10 19.06 -14.21
N ALA A 112 -17.08 18.17 -14.13
CA ALA A 112 -17.50 17.60 -12.87
C ALA A 112 -16.32 16.88 -12.21
N THR A 113 -16.14 17.06 -10.90
CA THR A 113 -15.11 16.40 -10.11
C THR A 113 -15.71 15.29 -9.25
N SER A 114 -14.95 14.24 -8.95
CA SER A 114 -15.43 13.12 -8.14
C SER A 114 -15.99 13.58 -6.80
N GLN A 115 -17.21 13.14 -6.51
CA GLN A 115 -17.87 13.22 -5.20
C GLN A 115 -18.21 11.81 -4.67
N LYS A 116 -17.51 10.79 -5.18
CA LYS A 116 -17.78 9.38 -4.85
C LYS A 116 -17.44 9.13 -3.39
N ARG A 117 -18.43 8.73 -2.59
CA ARG A 117 -18.26 8.46 -1.17
C ARG A 117 -18.19 6.96 -0.88
N VAL A 118 -17.39 6.61 0.12
CA VAL A 118 -17.36 5.29 0.77
C VAL A 118 -17.37 5.50 2.27
N SER A 119 -18.09 4.68 3.03
CA SER A 119 -18.04 4.78 4.49
C SER A 119 -16.65 4.43 5.00
N ARG A 120 -16.23 5.08 6.09
CA ARG A 120 -14.94 4.77 6.74
C ARG A 120 -14.83 3.30 7.15
N GLN A 121 -15.94 2.70 7.56
CA GLN A 121 -16.01 1.27 7.90
C GLN A 121 -15.65 0.38 6.70
N ILE A 122 -16.27 0.61 5.53
CA ILE A 122 -15.97 -0.15 4.31
C ILE A 122 -14.52 0.08 3.87
N TYR A 123 -14.01 1.31 4.02
CA TYR A 123 -12.60 1.60 3.71
C TYR A 123 -11.66 0.79 4.60
N ALA A 124 -11.89 0.76 5.91
CA ALA A 124 -11.08 0.02 6.87
C ALA A 124 -11.10 -1.50 6.61
N GLU A 125 -12.22 -2.04 6.14
CA GLU A 125 -12.33 -3.45 5.72
C GLU A 125 -11.48 -3.78 4.48
N HIS A 126 -11.29 -2.82 3.57
CA HIS A 126 -10.53 -3.02 2.33
C HIS A 126 -9.03 -2.81 2.50
N PHE A 127 -8.64 -1.77 3.26
CA PHE A 127 -7.28 -1.25 3.31
C PHE A 127 -6.70 -1.14 4.73
N GLY A 128 -7.47 -1.46 5.77
CA GLY A 128 -7.10 -1.16 7.15
C GLY A 128 -7.45 0.27 7.58
N PRO A 129 -7.32 0.57 8.89
CA PRO A 129 -7.71 1.85 9.48
C PRO A 129 -6.92 3.03 8.91
N THR A 130 -7.50 4.21 8.86
CA THR A 130 -6.82 5.45 8.41
C THR A 130 -6.78 6.48 9.55
N THR A 131 -6.12 7.62 9.32
CA THR A 131 -6.00 8.76 10.26
C THR A 131 -7.25 8.95 11.12
N GLY A 132 -7.08 8.91 12.44
CA GLY A 132 -8.13 9.08 13.44
C GLY A 132 -8.82 7.80 13.93
N ASP A 133 -8.76 6.72 13.16
CA ASP A 133 -9.30 5.42 13.57
C ASP A 133 -8.41 4.77 14.64
N LYS A 134 -8.97 3.81 15.39
CA LYS A 134 -8.24 3.08 16.42
C LYS A 134 -8.32 1.57 16.25
N VAL A 135 -7.28 0.88 16.69
CA VAL A 135 -7.19 -0.59 16.75
C VAL A 135 -6.80 -1.02 18.16
N ARG A 136 -7.52 -1.98 18.73
CA ARG A 136 -7.13 -2.59 19.99
C ARG A 136 -5.92 -3.50 19.80
N LEU A 137 -4.92 -3.40 20.66
CA LEU A 137 -3.78 -4.30 20.62
C LEU A 137 -4.15 -5.66 21.22
N ALA A 138 -4.42 -6.64 20.36
CA ALA A 138 -4.83 -7.98 20.74
C ALA A 138 -6.00 -7.96 21.75
N ASP A 139 -5.92 -8.72 22.83
CA ASP A 139 -6.87 -8.82 23.94
C ASP A 139 -6.55 -7.86 25.11
N THR A 140 -5.69 -6.86 24.89
CA THR A 140 -5.35 -5.86 25.90
C THR A 140 -6.36 -4.70 25.95
N GLU A 141 -6.21 -3.81 26.94
CA GLU A 141 -6.93 -2.54 27.03
C GLU A 141 -6.30 -1.39 26.23
N LEU A 142 -5.19 -1.66 25.53
CA LEU A 142 -4.45 -0.64 24.78
C LEU A 142 -5.10 -0.41 23.42
N TRP A 143 -5.24 0.87 23.07
CA TRP A 143 -5.75 1.32 21.78
C TRP A 143 -4.67 2.11 21.03
N LEU A 144 -4.34 1.64 19.84
CA LEU A 144 -3.48 2.35 18.89
C LEU A 144 -4.37 3.29 18.07
N GLN A 145 -4.05 4.58 18.03
CA GLN A 145 -4.74 5.53 17.15
C GLN A 145 -3.85 5.84 15.95
N VAL A 146 -4.40 5.79 14.74
CA VAL A 146 -3.67 6.17 13.53
C VAL A 146 -3.47 7.69 13.51
N GLU A 147 -2.22 8.12 13.59
CA GLU A 147 -1.82 9.53 13.67
C GLU A 147 -1.74 10.18 12.28
N ALA A 148 -1.34 9.40 11.27
CA ALA A 148 -1.28 9.83 9.86
C ALA A 148 -1.46 8.65 8.89
N ASP A 149 -1.91 8.93 7.67
CA ASP A 149 -1.98 7.95 6.57
C ASP A 149 -1.18 8.45 5.37
N LEU A 150 0.02 7.92 5.21
CA LEU A 150 0.98 8.23 4.15
C LEU A 150 0.60 7.61 2.79
N THR A 151 -0.43 6.75 2.72
CA THR A 151 -0.94 6.29 1.41
C THR A 151 -1.86 7.31 0.75
N SER A 152 -2.26 8.34 1.50
CA SER A 152 -2.96 9.52 0.97
C SER A 152 -1.99 10.55 0.42
N HIS A 153 -2.50 11.45 -0.40
CA HIS A 153 -1.72 12.52 -0.98
C HIS A 153 -2.52 13.81 -1.01
N LYS A 154 -1.79 14.91 -1.16
CA LYS A 154 -2.33 16.22 -1.51
C LYS A 154 -2.06 16.43 -2.98
N ASP A 155 -3.10 16.63 -3.78
CA ASP A 155 -2.91 16.96 -5.18
C ASP A 155 -2.82 18.49 -5.31
N THR A 156 -1.60 18.98 -5.51
CA THR A 156 -1.31 20.42 -5.61
C THR A 156 -2.02 21.10 -6.78
N ALA A 157 -2.48 20.35 -7.80
CA ALA A 157 -3.26 20.91 -8.91
C ALA A 157 -4.69 21.31 -8.47
N ILE A 158 -5.24 20.65 -7.46
CA ILE A 158 -6.58 20.94 -6.91
C ILE A 158 -6.53 22.09 -5.90
N ASP A 159 -5.45 22.21 -5.11
CA ASP A 159 -5.29 23.28 -4.11
C ASP A 159 -5.19 24.69 -4.74
N GLN A 160 -4.66 24.81 -5.96
CA GLN A 160 -4.63 26.08 -6.69
C GLN A 160 -6.02 26.53 -7.21
N ALA A 161 -6.98 25.61 -7.35
CA ALA A 161 -8.34 25.93 -7.79
C ALA A 161 -9.29 26.32 -6.64
N ASN A 162 -9.00 25.85 -5.41
CA ASN A 162 -9.86 26.10 -4.23
C ASN A 162 -9.41 27.29 -3.35
N THR A 163 -8.30 27.95 -3.68
CA THR A 163 -7.77 29.08 -2.90
C THR A 163 -8.53 30.40 -3.11
N SER A 164 -9.58 30.43 -3.93
CA SER A 164 -10.45 31.61 -4.12
C SER A 164 -11.72 31.61 -3.26
N GLN A 165 -11.99 30.58 -2.45
CA GLN A 165 -13.14 30.56 -1.53
C GLN A 165 -12.81 29.77 -0.25
N SER A 166 -12.21 30.42 0.75
CA SER A 166 -12.31 29.93 2.13
C SER A 166 -12.51 31.10 3.10
N ASP A 167 -13.68 31.10 3.73
CA ASP A 167 -13.95 31.83 4.97
C ASP A 167 -13.09 31.25 6.12
N GLU A 168 -12.89 32.11 7.11
CA GLU A 168 -11.97 31.99 8.25
C GLU A 168 -11.93 30.59 8.93
N GLY A 169 -10.71 30.09 9.14
CA GLY A 169 -10.37 29.45 10.42
C GLY A 169 -10.52 27.94 10.56
N THR A 170 -10.19 27.13 9.55
CA THR A 170 -9.63 25.77 9.76
C THR A 170 -9.07 25.25 8.42
N SER A 171 -7.75 25.27 8.28
CA SER A 171 -7.07 24.62 7.14
C SER A 171 -7.13 23.10 7.31
N HIS A 172 -8.30 22.49 7.06
CA HIS A 172 -8.38 21.04 6.88
C HIS A 172 -7.79 20.68 5.52
N THR A 173 -6.47 20.46 5.49
CA THR A 173 -5.81 19.86 4.32
C THR A 173 -6.48 18.52 4.03
N THR A 174 -7.13 18.41 2.88
CA THR A 174 -7.96 17.23 2.55
C THR A 174 -7.07 16.12 1.99
N GLU A 175 -6.89 15.04 2.74
CA GLU A 175 -6.22 13.82 2.28
C GLU A 175 -7.04 13.14 1.17
N ILE A 176 -6.46 12.98 -0.03
CA ILE A 176 -7.14 12.32 -1.15
C ILE A 176 -6.92 10.80 -1.08
N LYS A 177 -8.02 10.04 -1.15
CA LYS A 177 -8.07 8.56 -1.15
C LYS A 177 -8.56 8.01 -2.49
N GLY A 178 -8.49 6.70 -2.70
CA GLY A 178 -8.92 6.01 -3.93
C GLY A 178 -7.79 5.67 -4.90
N GLU A 179 -6.55 5.73 -4.43
CA GLU A 179 -5.31 5.37 -5.13
C GLU A 179 -4.49 4.32 -4.34
N GLU A 180 -5.14 3.58 -3.45
CA GLU A 180 -4.53 2.53 -2.63
C GLU A 180 -4.09 1.36 -3.51
N VAL A 181 -2.87 0.88 -3.31
CA VAL A 181 -2.36 -0.28 -4.03
C VAL A 181 -2.83 -1.56 -3.35
N LYS A 182 -3.38 -2.49 -4.14
CA LYS A 182 -3.85 -3.81 -3.66
C LYS A 182 -3.59 -4.86 -4.72
N PHE A 183 -2.94 -5.96 -4.32
CA PHE A 183 -2.60 -7.07 -5.22
C PHE A 183 -3.70 -8.14 -5.28
N GLY A 184 -3.88 -8.74 -6.47
CA GLY A 184 -4.78 -9.86 -6.72
C GLY A 184 -5.50 -9.78 -8.06
N GLY A 185 -6.21 -10.86 -8.41
CA GLY A 185 -6.97 -10.95 -9.66
C GLY A 185 -7.96 -9.80 -9.82
N GLY A 186 -7.80 -9.00 -10.88
CA GLY A 186 -8.68 -7.86 -11.18
C GLY A 186 -8.46 -6.61 -10.32
N LYS A 187 -7.41 -6.56 -9.48
CA LYS A 187 -7.13 -5.43 -8.59
C LYS A 187 -6.18 -4.39 -9.22
N VAL A 188 -5.49 -3.62 -8.38
CA VAL A 188 -4.74 -2.41 -8.76
C VAL A 188 -3.35 -2.74 -9.30
N ILE A 189 -2.59 -3.57 -8.58
CA ILE A 189 -1.20 -3.89 -8.94
C ILE A 189 -1.20 -4.93 -10.06
N ARG A 190 -1.22 -4.43 -11.30
CA ARG A 190 -1.17 -5.17 -12.55
C ARG A 190 -0.48 -4.30 -13.60
N ASP A 191 0.10 -4.94 -14.60
CA ASP A 191 0.78 -4.29 -15.71
C ASP A 191 -0.02 -3.10 -16.29
N GLY A 192 0.63 -1.95 -16.42
CA GLY A 192 0.03 -0.73 -16.94
C GLY A 192 -0.91 0.02 -15.98
N MET A 193 -1.20 -0.57 -14.82
CA MET A 193 -2.08 -0.02 -13.79
C MET A 193 -1.23 0.45 -12.61
N GLY A 194 -1.43 -0.09 -11.39
CA GLY A 194 -0.58 0.21 -10.24
C GLY A 194 0.84 -0.36 -10.34
N GLN A 195 1.13 -1.18 -11.36
CA GLN A 195 2.47 -1.61 -11.72
C GLN A 195 2.90 -0.87 -12.99
N GLY A 196 3.93 -0.03 -12.88
CA GLY A 196 4.48 0.76 -13.98
C GLY A 196 5.52 0.01 -14.82
N GLN A 197 6.12 0.75 -15.75
CA GLN A 197 7.07 0.23 -16.74
C GLN A 197 8.54 0.59 -16.44
N LEU A 198 8.80 1.19 -15.28
CA LEU A 198 10.16 1.52 -14.85
C LEU A 198 11.02 0.27 -14.69
N LEU A 199 12.32 0.43 -14.89
CA LEU A 199 13.28 -0.66 -14.81
C LEU A 199 13.55 -1.08 -13.37
N GLY A 200 14.12 -2.28 -13.19
CA GLY A 200 14.48 -2.83 -11.89
C GLY A 200 15.26 -1.88 -10.98
N ALA A 201 16.15 -1.05 -11.53
CA ALA A 201 16.93 -0.10 -10.76
C ALA A 201 16.10 1.03 -10.11
N GLU A 202 14.90 1.31 -10.62
CA GLU A 202 14.05 2.45 -10.24
C GLU A 202 12.84 2.04 -9.40
N VAL A 203 12.63 0.73 -9.20
CA VAL A 203 11.48 0.18 -8.48
C VAL A 203 11.93 -0.58 -7.24
N ALA A 204 11.06 -0.70 -6.25
CA ALA A 204 11.32 -1.54 -5.07
C ALA A 204 11.42 -3.02 -5.47
N ASP A 205 12.24 -3.80 -4.76
CA ASP A 205 12.27 -5.26 -4.92
C ASP A 205 11.03 -5.90 -4.28
N THR A 206 10.55 -5.33 -3.17
CA THR A 206 9.33 -5.76 -2.50
C THR A 206 8.59 -4.56 -1.93
N VAL A 207 7.26 -4.57 -1.98
CA VAL A 207 6.42 -3.58 -1.29
C VAL A 207 5.48 -4.27 -0.31
N ILE A 208 5.47 -3.79 0.94
CA ILE A 208 4.44 -4.13 1.92
C ILE A 208 3.33 -3.09 1.81
N THR A 209 2.14 -3.48 1.37
CA THR A 209 1.05 -2.53 1.06
C THR A 209 0.15 -2.25 2.25
N ASN A 210 -0.27 -1.00 2.46
CA ASN A 210 -1.30 -0.59 3.42
C ASN A 210 -1.05 -1.06 4.87
N ALA A 211 0.20 -1.10 5.32
CA ALA A 211 0.53 -1.54 6.68
C ALA A 211 0.18 -0.47 7.70
N LEU A 212 -0.35 -0.87 8.87
CA LEU A 212 -0.38 -0.03 10.05
C LEU A 212 0.96 -0.15 10.78
N VAL A 213 1.83 0.84 10.61
CA VAL A 213 3.14 0.88 11.25
C VAL A 213 2.97 1.32 12.70
N VAL A 214 3.56 0.55 13.62
CA VAL A 214 3.67 0.89 15.04
C VAL A 214 5.14 0.90 15.39
N ASP A 215 5.65 2.11 15.61
CA ASP A 215 7.05 2.34 15.93
C ASP A 215 7.18 3.43 17.00
N TYR A 216 8.35 3.54 17.62
CA TYR A 216 8.62 4.62 18.57
C TYR A 216 8.53 6.02 17.93
N THR A 217 8.69 6.12 16.60
CA THR A 217 8.55 7.37 15.84
C THR A 217 7.09 7.78 15.59
N GLY A 218 6.14 6.87 15.75
CA GLY A 218 4.71 7.15 15.62
C GLY A 218 3.87 5.93 15.22
N ILE A 219 2.56 6.15 15.11
CA ILE A 219 1.58 5.15 14.67
C ILE A 219 0.92 5.67 13.39
N TYR A 220 1.29 5.12 12.24
CA TYR A 220 0.83 5.64 10.95
C TYR A 220 0.58 4.53 9.92
N LYS A 221 -0.27 4.80 8.95
CA LYS A 221 -0.52 3.90 7.82
C LYS A 221 0.40 4.27 6.65
N ALA A 222 1.03 3.27 6.01
CA ALA A 222 1.94 3.51 4.88
C ALA A 222 2.12 2.25 4.02
N ASP A 223 2.67 2.46 2.81
CA ASP A 223 3.35 1.41 2.05
C ASP A 223 4.85 1.43 2.37
N ILE A 224 5.49 0.26 2.40
CA ILE A 224 6.93 0.12 2.72
C ILE A 224 7.66 -0.51 1.55
N GLY A 225 8.61 0.24 0.97
CA GLY A 225 9.45 -0.25 -0.11
C GLY A 225 10.74 -0.87 0.42
N ILE A 226 11.09 -2.06 -0.06
CA ILE A 226 12.34 -2.76 0.25
C ILE A 226 13.18 -2.84 -1.02
N LYS A 227 14.47 -2.45 -0.92
CA LYS A 227 15.45 -2.56 -2.00
C LYS A 227 16.78 -3.07 -1.44
N ASN A 228 17.37 -4.07 -2.08
CA ASN A 228 18.64 -4.68 -1.68
C ASN A 228 18.68 -5.06 -0.18
N GLY A 229 17.58 -5.65 0.32
CA GLY A 229 17.43 -6.07 1.71
C GLY A 229 17.29 -4.94 2.74
N ARG A 230 17.05 -3.69 2.31
CA ARG A 230 16.88 -2.53 3.20
C ARG A 230 15.54 -1.83 2.96
N ILE A 231 14.99 -1.21 3.99
CA ILE A 231 13.89 -0.26 3.83
C ILE A 231 14.42 0.91 2.99
N SER A 232 13.83 1.08 1.81
CA SER A 232 14.23 2.08 0.81
C SER A 232 13.38 3.35 0.89
N ALA A 233 12.09 3.21 1.23
CA ALA A 233 11.17 4.31 1.43
C ALA A 233 9.93 3.86 2.22
N ILE A 234 9.28 4.82 2.87
CA ILE A 234 8.01 4.69 3.61
C ILE A 234 7.12 5.81 3.11
N GLY A 235 5.97 5.49 2.53
CA GLY A 235 5.13 6.50 1.91
C GLY A 235 4.02 5.89 1.08
N LYS A 236 3.78 6.45 -0.11
CA LYS A 236 2.80 5.95 -1.07
C LYS A 236 3.47 5.16 -2.19
N ALA A 237 3.07 3.91 -2.35
CA ALA A 237 3.51 3.08 -3.47
C ALA A 237 2.54 3.13 -4.66
N GLY A 238 3.03 2.74 -5.84
CA GLY A 238 2.21 2.61 -7.04
C GLY A 238 2.95 2.91 -8.34
N ASN A 239 2.19 3.34 -9.34
CA ASN A 239 2.71 3.69 -10.66
C ASN A 239 2.65 5.22 -10.89
N PRO A 240 3.79 5.93 -10.99
CA PRO A 240 3.80 7.37 -11.21
C PRO A 240 3.22 7.80 -12.57
N ASP A 241 3.06 6.87 -13.52
CA ASP A 241 2.51 7.18 -14.83
C ASP A 241 1.01 7.47 -14.77
N ILE A 242 0.28 6.89 -13.81
CA ILE A 242 -1.19 7.04 -13.69
C ILE A 242 -1.69 7.44 -12.29
N GLN A 243 -0.83 7.39 -11.28
CA GLN A 243 -1.14 7.72 -9.89
C GLN A 243 -0.33 8.95 -9.44
N PRO A 244 -0.90 9.79 -8.57
CA PRO A 244 -0.21 10.97 -8.07
C PRO A 244 0.69 10.62 -6.87
N ALA A 245 1.72 11.46 -6.66
CA ALA A 245 2.55 11.48 -5.46
C ALA A 245 3.09 10.08 -5.05
N ILE A 246 3.71 9.37 -6.00
CA ILE A 246 4.33 8.08 -5.74
C ILE A 246 5.74 8.27 -5.21
N ASP A 247 5.98 7.80 -3.98
CA ASP A 247 7.30 7.73 -3.35
C ASP A 247 8.01 6.41 -3.68
N ILE A 248 7.23 5.33 -3.85
CA ILE A 248 7.74 3.96 -4.03
C ILE A 248 7.18 3.39 -5.34
N PRO A 249 7.92 3.49 -6.46
CA PRO A 249 7.48 2.91 -7.71
C PRO A 249 7.42 1.37 -7.66
N ILE A 250 6.33 0.82 -8.18
CA ILE A 250 6.11 -0.62 -8.36
C ILE A 250 6.30 -0.96 -9.85
N GLY A 251 7.12 -1.95 -10.17
CA GLY A 251 7.36 -2.39 -11.55
C GLY A 251 7.37 -3.91 -11.72
N GLY A 252 7.82 -4.38 -12.88
CA GLY A 252 7.85 -5.81 -13.21
C GLY A 252 8.78 -6.66 -12.33
N GLU A 253 9.71 -6.05 -11.60
CA GLU A 253 10.64 -6.70 -10.68
C GLU A 253 10.23 -6.57 -9.20
N THR A 254 9.03 -6.08 -8.90
CA THR A 254 8.55 -5.84 -7.53
C THR A 254 7.64 -6.96 -7.03
N GLU A 255 8.01 -7.62 -5.93
CA GLU A 255 7.14 -8.54 -5.18
C GLU A 255 6.20 -7.78 -4.22
N ILE A 256 5.06 -8.36 -3.85
CA ILE A 256 4.07 -7.74 -2.98
C ILE A 256 3.78 -8.59 -1.73
N ILE A 257 3.86 -7.95 -0.57
CA ILE A 257 3.35 -8.46 0.71
C ILE A 257 2.12 -7.64 1.10
N ALA A 258 0.97 -8.30 1.29
CA ALA A 258 -0.27 -7.62 1.68
C ALA A 258 -0.28 -7.26 3.18
N GLY A 259 -0.09 -5.98 3.51
CA GLY A 259 -0.13 -5.44 4.88
C GLY A 259 -1.50 -4.91 5.32
N GLU A 260 -2.49 -4.84 4.43
CA GLU A 260 -3.83 -4.38 4.79
C GLU A 260 -4.44 -5.20 5.95
N GLY A 261 -4.89 -4.47 6.98
CA GLY A 261 -5.41 -5.07 8.21
C GLY A 261 -4.36 -5.89 9.00
N LYS A 262 -3.08 -5.53 8.88
CA LYS A 262 -1.97 -6.04 9.70
C LYS A 262 -1.24 -4.87 10.35
N ILE A 263 -0.65 -5.14 11.51
CA ILE A 263 0.31 -4.24 12.16
C ILE A 263 1.71 -4.65 11.70
N LEU A 264 2.53 -3.67 11.38
CA LEU A 264 3.96 -3.82 11.08
C LEU A 264 4.77 -3.15 12.18
N THR A 265 5.75 -3.86 12.73
CA THR A 265 6.72 -3.34 13.70
C THR A 265 8.13 -3.63 13.21
N ALA A 266 9.12 -2.96 13.80
CA ALA A 266 10.48 -3.48 13.75
C ALA A 266 10.56 -4.86 14.41
N GLY A 267 11.56 -5.65 14.05
CA GLY A 267 11.87 -6.89 14.76
C GLY A 267 12.41 -6.59 16.16
N GLY A 268 12.09 -7.44 17.13
CA GLY A 268 12.59 -7.32 18.49
C GLY A 268 14.11 -7.43 18.55
N VAL A 269 14.70 -6.68 19.49
CA VAL A 269 16.13 -6.73 19.83
C VAL A 269 16.25 -7.18 21.27
N ASP A 270 16.71 -8.40 21.49
CA ASP A 270 17.00 -8.90 22.83
C ASP A 270 18.49 -8.71 23.13
N SER A 271 18.79 -7.97 24.19
CA SER A 271 20.15 -7.59 24.58
C SER A 271 20.69 -8.33 25.79
N HIS A 272 19.98 -9.35 26.27
CA HIS A 272 20.38 -10.14 27.44
C HIS A 272 20.27 -11.65 27.16
N ILE A 273 20.85 -12.10 26.05
CA ILE A 273 20.82 -13.52 25.69
C ILE A 273 21.98 -14.28 26.33
N HIS A 274 21.63 -15.38 27.01
CA HIS A 274 22.59 -16.44 27.31
C HIS A 274 22.55 -17.47 26.18
N PHE A 275 23.63 -17.62 25.42
CA PHE A 275 23.72 -18.57 24.31
C PHE A 275 23.99 -20.00 24.82
N ILE A 276 22.98 -20.56 25.50
CA ILE A 276 23.02 -21.88 26.13
C ILE A 276 22.81 -22.98 25.09
N ALA A 277 21.85 -22.77 24.18
CA ALA A 277 21.47 -23.76 23.19
C ALA A 277 20.89 -23.10 21.92
N PRO A 278 21.17 -23.63 20.71
CA PRO A 278 20.73 -23.03 19.45
C PRO A 278 19.20 -22.95 19.29
N GLN A 279 18.44 -23.82 19.99
CA GLN A 279 16.97 -23.83 19.96
C GLN A 279 16.35 -22.52 20.46
N GLN A 280 17.06 -21.76 21.31
CA GLN A 280 16.62 -20.45 21.78
C GLN A 280 16.44 -19.48 20.61
N CYS A 281 17.26 -19.61 19.57
CA CYS A 281 17.26 -18.67 18.47
C CYS A 281 16.04 -18.85 17.56
N GLU A 282 15.59 -20.09 17.31
CA GLU A 282 14.33 -20.34 16.61
C GLU A 282 13.14 -19.82 17.43
N THR A 283 13.15 -20.08 18.75
CA THR A 283 12.08 -19.59 19.65
C THR A 283 12.00 -18.05 19.63
N ALA A 284 13.14 -17.38 19.70
CA ALA A 284 13.23 -15.92 19.63
C ALA A 284 12.68 -15.40 18.30
N LEU A 285 13.09 -16.00 17.17
CA LEU A 285 12.61 -15.61 15.84
C LEU A 285 11.09 -15.78 15.71
N MET A 286 10.54 -16.90 16.18
CA MET A 286 9.10 -17.18 16.14
C MET A 286 8.28 -16.23 17.03
N SER A 287 8.90 -15.63 18.05
CA SER A 287 8.29 -14.54 18.83
C SER A 287 8.46 -13.14 18.22
N GLY A 288 9.18 -13.01 17.11
CA GLY A 288 9.42 -11.75 16.42
C GLY A 288 10.74 -11.04 16.78
N VAL A 289 11.65 -11.70 17.52
CA VAL A 289 13.00 -11.17 17.79
C VAL A 289 13.91 -11.49 16.61
N THR A 290 14.55 -10.48 16.04
CA THR A 290 15.41 -10.62 14.85
C THR A 290 16.89 -10.30 15.14
N THR A 291 17.17 -9.73 16.31
CA THR A 291 18.53 -9.42 16.78
C THR A 291 18.73 -9.95 18.19
N MET A 292 19.84 -10.66 18.40
CA MET A 292 20.20 -11.26 19.68
C MET A 292 21.61 -10.80 20.08
N LEU A 293 21.72 -10.00 21.15
CA LEU A 293 22.99 -9.63 21.78
C LEU A 293 23.14 -10.34 23.12
N GLY A 294 24.32 -10.88 23.37
CA GLY A 294 24.58 -11.63 24.58
C GLY A 294 25.92 -12.36 24.56
N GLY A 295 26.02 -13.45 25.30
CA GLY A 295 27.23 -14.27 25.32
C GLY A 295 26.98 -15.69 25.79
N GLY A 296 27.90 -16.57 25.42
CA GLY A 296 27.82 -17.97 25.79
C GLY A 296 28.62 -18.88 24.87
N THR A 297 28.88 -20.09 25.35
CA THR A 297 29.63 -21.13 24.62
C THR A 297 28.89 -22.46 24.67
N GLY A 298 27.56 -22.43 24.73
CA GLY A 298 26.72 -23.60 24.98
C GLY A 298 26.43 -23.82 26.48
N PRO A 299 26.08 -25.05 26.89
CA PRO A 299 25.56 -25.33 28.24
C PRO A 299 26.64 -25.43 29.33
N ALA A 300 27.68 -24.58 29.26
CA ALA A 300 28.72 -24.47 30.28
C ALA A 300 28.23 -23.64 31.47
N GLN A 301 28.72 -23.94 32.68
CA GLN A 301 28.31 -23.25 33.92
C GLN A 301 28.51 -21.73 33.84
N GLY A 302 29.56 -21.26 33.16
CA GLY A 302 29.79 -19.84 32.93
C GLY A 302 28.66 -19.19 32.11
N THR A 303 28.25 -19.83 31.02
CA THR A 303 27.14 -19.36 30.16
C THR A 303 25.79 -19.43 30.86
N LEU A 304 25.55 -20.46 31.70
CA LEU A 304 24.32 -20.56 32.49
C LEU A 304 24.16 -19.40 33.50
N ALA A 305 25.26 -18.75 33.88
CA ALA A 305 25.28 -17.67 34.88
C ALA A 305 25.55 -16.28 34.29
N THR A 306 26.26 -16.18 33.17
CA THR A 306 26.76 -14.92 32.61
C THR A 306 26.63 -14.88 31.09
N THR A 307 26.33 -13.72 30.53
CA THR A 307 26.27 -13.46 29.09
C THR A 307 27.66 -13.17 28.51
N CYS A 308 28.63 -14.07 28.78
CA CYS A 308 30.02 -13.92 28.35
C CYS A 308 30.43 -15.04 27.38
N THR A 309 31.14 -14.67 26.32
CA THR A 309 31.82 -15.58 25.38
C THR A 309 33.33 -15.46 25.59
N PRO A 310 33.91 -16.15 26.59
CA PRO A 310 35.23 -15.84 27.09
C PRO A 310 36.34 -16.23 26.11
N GLY A 311 37.11 -15.25 25.64
CA GLY A 311 38.35 -15.48 24.89
C GLY A 311 38.17 -15.67 23.38
N ALA A 312 39.24 -15.37 22.63
CA ALA A 312 39.20 -15.25 21.17
C ALA A 312 38.76 -16.54 20.44
N TYR A 313 39.15 -17.72 20.95
CA TYR A 313 38.75 -19.00 20.36
C TYR A 313 37.23 -19.18 20.40
N HIS A 314 36.61 -18.94 21.56
CA HIS A 314 35.17 -19.10 21.75
C HIS A 314 34.37 -18.08 20.95
N ILE A 315 34.84 -16.83 20.89
CA ILE A 315 34.23 -15.79 20.04
C ILE A 315 34.24 -16.25 18.57
N ALA A 316 35.38 -16.69 18.05
CA ALA A 316 35.50 -17.16 16.67
C ALA A 316 34.61 -18.38 16.38
N SER A 317 34.56 -19.35 17.30
CA SER A 317 33.69 -20.53 17.15
C SER A 317 32.20 -20.16 17.15
N MET A 318 31.77 -19.24 18.01
CA MET A 318 30.38 -18.83 18.07
C MET A 318 29.95 -18.06 16.81
N LEU A 319 30.81 -17.16 16.30
CA LEU A 319 30.56 -16.47 15.03
C LEU A 319 30.42 -17.47 13.87
N GLN A 320 31.32 -18.46 13.77
CA GLN A 320 31.22 -19.50 12.75
C GLN A 320 29.94 -20.34 12.88
N SER A 321 29.52 -20.65 14.12
CA SER A 321 28.32 -21.46 14.36
C SER A 321 27.01 -20.74 14.02
N THR A 322 27.01 -19.41 13.94
CA THR A 322 25.82 -18.57 13.74
C THR A 322 25.69 -18.00 12.34
N ASP A 323 26.70 -18.21 11.48
CA ASP A 323 26.76 -17.66 10.12
C ASP A 323 25.62 -18.15 9.20
N SER A 324 25.12 -19.36 9.43
CA SER A 324 24.05 -19.94 8.61
C SER A 324 22.64 -19.60 9.09
N ILE A 325 22.49 -18.74 10.10
CA ILE A 325 21.21 -18.55 10.77
C ILE A 325 20.70 -17.11 10.59
N PRO A 326 19.43 -16.91 10.19
CA PRO A 326 18.95 -15.61 9.68
C PRO A 326 18.62 -14.63 10.82
N TYR A 327 19.62 -14.24 11.61
CA TYR A 327 19.54 -13.22 12.65
C TYR A 327 20.80 -12.37 12.70
N GLU A 328 20.67 -11.16 13.23
CA GLU A 328 21.84 -10.39 13.65
C GLU A 328 22.35 -10.91 15.00
N TYR A 329 23.59 -11.43 15.01
CA TYR A 329 24.24 -12.03 16.17
C TYR A 329 25.41 -11.17 16.66
N TRP A 330 25.46 -10.90 17.96
CA TRP A 330 26.55 -10.16 18.60
C TRP A 330 27.01 -10.85 19.89
N ALA A 331 28.28 -11.25 19.92
CA ALA A 331 28.91 -11.84 21.10
C ALA A 331 29.61 -10.79 21.98
N ILE A 332 29.34 -10.83 23.27
CA ILE A 332 29.98 -10.01 24.30
C ILE A 332 31.11 -10.82 24.95
N GLY A 333 32.32 -10.24 24.98
CA GLY A 333 33.53 -10.85 25.55
C GLY A 333 33.60 -10.86 27.07
#